data_AF-A0A9E5NLD2-F1
#
_entry.id   AF-A0A9E5NLD2-F1
#
_cell.length_a   1.000
_cell.length_b   1.000
_cell.length_c   1.000
_cell.angle_alpha   90.00
_cell.angle_beta   90.00
_cell.angle_gamma   90.00
#
_symmetry.space_group_name_H-M   'P 1'
#
loop_
_entity.id
_entity.type
_entity.pdbx_description
1 polymer ?
#
loop_
_entity_poly.entity_id
_entity_poly.type
_entity_poly.pdbx_seq_one_letter_code
_entity_poly.pdbx_strand_id
1 'polypeptide(L)' 'AEIITIAGESGSGKTTLANLILGFVDLTSGDILFKGTSIKDMSRSEQKQYRREVQAIFQDPYAV' A
#
# COMPACT_ATOMS: atom_id res chain seq x y z
N ALA A 1 -11.32 -7.24 -15.01
CA ALA A 1 -10.39 -7.28 -13.86
C ALA A 1 -8.99 -7.10 -14.42
N GLU A 2 -8.22 -6.19 -13.85
CA GLU A 2 -6.84 -5.91 -14.29
C GLU A 2 -5.87 -6.48 -13.25
N ILE A 3 -4.77 -7.05 -13.73
CA ILE A 3 -3.67 -7.52 -12.88
C ILE A 3 -2.45 -6.68 -13.24
N ILE A 4 -1.95 -5.94 -12.26
CA ILE A 4 -0.76 -5.12 -12.39
C ILE A 4 0.37 -5.81 -11.63
N THR A 5 1.54 -5.92 -12.27
CA THR A 5 2.73 -6.53 -11.67
C THR A 5 3.88 -5.54 -11.66
N ILE A 6 4.64 -5.53 -10.57
CA ILE A 6 5.83 -4.68 -10.41
C ILE A 6 7.05 -5.60 -10.28
N ALA A 7 7.99 -5.46 -11.21
CA ALA A 7 9.22 -6.25 -11.26
C ALA A 7 10.45 -5.33 -11.24
N GLY A 8 11.57 -5.86 -10.74
CA GLY A 8 12.85 -5.13 -10.63
C GLY A 8 13.84 -5.87 -9.74
N GLU A 9 15.11 -5.48 -9.79
CA GLU A 9 16.21 -6.08 -9.03
C GLU A 9 16.04 -5.96 -7.51
N SER A 10 16.76 -6.77 -6.72
CA SER A 10 16.80 -6.60 -5.27
C SER A 10 17.23 -5.18 -4.90
N GLY A 11 16.56 -4.56 -3.93
CA GLY A 11 16.83 -3.17 -3.56
C GLY A 11 16.16 -2.09 -4.43
N SER A 12 15.44 -2.46 -5.50
CA SER A 12 14.78 -1.49 -6.39
C SER A 12 13.56 -0.75 -5.79
N GLY A 13 13.22 -0.99 -4.52
CA GLY A 13 12.12 -0.31 -3.82
C GLY A 13 10.74 -0.95 -3.92
N LYS A 14 10.59 -2.15 -4.49
CA LYS A 14 9.28 -2.87 -4.61
C LYS A 14 8.58 -3.04 -3.25
N THR A 15 9.31 -3.54 -2.25
CA THR A 15 8.78 -3.74 -0.90
C THR A 15 8.44 -2.41 -0.23
N THR A 16 9.26 -1.38 -0.44
CA THR A 16 8.96 -0.01 0.03
C THR A 16 7.65 0.49 -0.54
N LEU A 17 7.43 0.35 -1.86
CA LEU A 17 6.19 0.75 -2.51
C LEU A 17 4.97 -0.02 -1.95
N ALA A 18 5.08 -1.33 -1.78
CA ALA A 18 4.01 -2.12 -1.17
C ALA A 18 3.70 -1.63 0.26
N ASN A 19 4.71 -1.37 1.08
CA ASN A 19 4.55 -0.88 2.45
C ASN A 19 3.95 0.53 2.50
N LEU A 20 4.29 1.41 1.54
CA LEU A 20 3.67 2.73 1.40
C LEU A 20 2.17 2.61 1.11
N ILE A 21 1.79 1.73 0.17
CA ILE A 21 0.37 1.47 -0.14
C ILE A 21 -0.35 0.89 1.07
N LEU A 22 0.27 -0.05 1.79
CA LEU A 22 -0.33 -0.66 2.98
C LEU A 22 -0.38 0.27 4.21
N GLY A 23 0.30 1.42 4.15
CA GLY A 23 0.37 2.38 5.24
C GLY A 23 1.29 1.95 6.38
N PHE A 24 2.26 1.08 6.12
CA PHE A 24 3.30 0.69 7.10
C PHE A 24 4.49 1.64 7.11
N VAL A 25 4.66 2.43 6.06
CA VAL A 25 5.70 3.45 5.93
C VAL A 25 5.03 4.74 5.45
N ASP A 26 5.46 5.87 6.00
CA ASP A 26 4.99 7.18 5.57
C ASP A 26 5.67 7.66 4.28
N LEU A 27 4.89 8.32 3.42
CA LEU A 27 5.42 9.00 2.24
C LEU A 27 6.30 10.17 2.63
N THR A 28 7.53 10.22 2.12
CA THR A 28 8.39 11.40 2.23
C THR A 28 7.82 12.60 1.47
N SER A 29 7.27 12.37 0.27
CA SER A 29 6.63 13.38 -0.57
C SER A 29 5.60 12.74 -1.50
N GLY A 30 4.75 13.56 -2.12
CA GLY A 30 3.69 13.09 -3.00
C GLY A 30 2.46 12.54 -2.26
N ASP A 31 1.64 11.81 -3.00
CA ASP A 31 0.33 11.36 -2.55
C ASP A 31 -0.05 9.98 -3.11
N ILE A 32 -0.86 9.23 -2.35
CA ILE A 32 -1.47 7.96 -2.77
C ILE A 32 -2.97 8.16 -2.79
N LEU A 33 -3.57 7.95 -3.96
CA LEU A 33 -5.00 8.11 -4.17
C LEU A 33 -5.67 6.74 -4.19
N PHE A 34 -6.67 6.56 -3.33
CA PHE A 34 -7.58 5.43 -3.38
C PHE A 34 -8.97 5.90 -3.78
N LYS A 35 -9.47 5.44 -4.93
CA LYS A 35 -10.76 5.85 -5.50
C LYS A 35 -10.93 7.38 -5.62
N GLY A 36 -9.83 8.09 -5.91
CA GLY A 36 -9.82 9.54 -6.07
C GLY A 36 -9.59 10.34 -4.78
N THR A 37 -9.53 9.69 -3.62
CA THR A 37 -9.28 10.35 -2.33
C THR A 37 -7.86 10.07 -1.86
N SER A 38 -7.15 11.09 -1.37
CA SER A 38 -5.87 10.90 -0.70
C SER A 38 -6.04 10.02 0.53
N ILE A 39 -5.19 9.00 0.70
CA ILE A 39 -5.20 8.17 1.90
C ILE A 39 -4.83 8.97 3.16
N LYS A 40 -4.14 10.11 3.01
CA LYS A 40 -3.74 10.99 4.13
C LYS A 40 -4.92 11.79 4.67
N ASP A 41 -5.88 12.12 3.81
CA ASP A 41 -7.05 12.93 4.15
C ASP A 41 -8.25 12.09 4.64
N MET A 42 -8.10 10.77 4.65
CA MET A 42 -9.15 9.85 5.09
C MET A 42 -9.43 9.97 6.59
N SER A 43 -10.72 10.05 6.94
CA SER A 43 -11.22 9.84 8.29
C SER A 43 -10.88 8.43 8.82
N ARG A 44 -10.98 8.23 10.14
CA ARG A 44 -10.76 6.91 10.75
C ARG A 44 -11.64 5.80 10.17
N SER A 45 -12.88 6.12 9.82
CA SER A 45 -13.81 5.18 9.18
C SER A 45 -13.38 4.82 7.76
N GLU A 46 -12.92 5.80 6.98
CA GLU A 46 -12.44 5.57 5.62
C GLU A 46 -11.14 4.78 5.62
N GLN A 47 -10.21 5.07 6.52
CA GLN A 47 -8.99 4.27 6.70
C GLN A 47 -9.30 2.81 7.08
N LYS A 48 -10.33 2.59 7.93
CA LYS A 48 -10.78 1.24 8.28
C LYS A 48 -11.35 0.51 7.07
N GLN A 49 -12.09 1.21 6.21
CA GLN A 49 -12.62 0.64 4.98
C GLN A 49 -11.50 0.35 3.96
N TYR A 50 -10.56 1.29 3.80
CA TYR A 50 -9.36 1.12 2.98
C TYR A 50 -8.61 -0.17 3.32
N ARG A 51 -8.28 -0.38 4.60
CA ARG A 51 -7.59 -1.60 5.06
C ARG A 51 -8.38 -2.90 4.89
N ARG A 52 -9.70 -2.83 4.69
CA ARG A 52 -10.52 -4.01 4.36
C ARG A 52 -10.45 -4.35 2.88
N GLU A 53 -10.29 -3.36 2.01
CA GLU A 53 -10.25 -3.52 0.56
C GLU A 53 -8.82 -3.72 0.03
N VAL A 54 -7.81 -3.20 0.73
CA VAL A 54 -6.40 -3.30 0.37
C VAL A 54 -5.69 -4.16 1.41
N GLN A 55 -5.40 -5.40 1.06
CA GLN A 55 -4.80 -6.40 1.95
C GLN A 55 -3.53 -6.96 1.33
N ALA A 56 -2.56 -7.24 2.19
CA ALA A 56 -1.32 -7.90 1.81
C ALA A 56 -1.45 -9.41 1.94
N ILE A 57 -0.83 -10.13 1.01
CA ILE A 57 -0.47 -11.53 1.17
C ILE A 57 1.04 -11.59 1.10
N PHE A 58 1.68 -11.96 2.21
CA PHE A 58 3.13 -12.02 2.31
C PHE A 58 3.65 -13.38 1.84
N GLN A 59 4.85 -13.38 1.25
CA GLN A 59 5.51 -14.62 0.83
C GLN A 59 5.85 -15.52 2.03
N ASP A 60 6.28 -14.91 3.15
CA ASP A 60 6.43 -15.61 4.42
C ASP A 60 5.28 -15.19 5.34
N PRO A 61 4.31 -16.09 5.62
CA PRO A 61 3.17 -15.77 6.45
C PRO A 61 3.51 -15.61 7.94
N TYR A 62 4.74 -15.92 8.37
CA TYR A 62 5.17 -15.87 9.77
C TYR A 62 6.18 -14.75 10.07
N ALA A 63 6.65 -14.03 9.06
CA ALA A 63 7.67 -12.98 9.21
C ALA A 63 7.10 -11.59 9.55
N VAL A 64 5.85 -11.51 10.01
CA VAL A 64 5.15 -10.26 10.34
C VAL A 64 5.30 -9.91 11.81
#